data_AF-A0A7V3W2V0-F1
#
_entry.id   AF-A0A7V3W2V0-F1
#
_cell.length_a   1.000
_cell.length_b   1.000
_cell.length_c   1.000
_cell.angle_alpha   90.00
_cell.angle_beta   90.00
_cell.angle_gamma   90.00
#
_symmetry.space_group_name_H-M   'P 1'
#
loop_
_entity.id
_entity.type
_entity.pdbx_description
1 polymer ?
#
loop_
_entity_poly.entity_id
_entity_poly.type
_entity_poly.pdbx_seq_one_letter_code
_entity_poly.pdbx_strand_id
1 'polypeptide(L)'
;MFAMLVLALGLAVFAANAQEAVGEAAAGMTMAKAVGLLAVGLTIAIAAFAGALGQGRAVAAGLEGIARNPGAAMLVPMLLGLAFIESLVIYALVIAFMLFGKVG
;
A
#
# COMPACT_ATOMS: atom_id res chain seq x y z
N MET A 1 -3.26 10.35 17.83
CA MET A 1 -3.88 11.61 17.34
C MET A 1 -3.10 12.20 16.16
N PHE A 2 -1.79 12.42 16.28
CA PHE A 2 -0.96 12.95 15.19
C PHE A 2 -0.96 12.08 13.91
N ALA A 3 -0.79 10.75 14.03
CA ALA A 3 -0.83 9.85 12.88
C ALA A 3 -2.19 9.81 12.16
N MET A 4 -3.31 9.85 12.91
CA MET A 4 -4.65 9.93 12.32
C MET A 4 -4.90 11.27 11.63
N LEU A 5 -4.38 12.36 12.18
CA LEU A 5 -4.48 13.70 11.60
C LEU A 5 -3.70 13.79 10.28
N VAL A 6 -2.49 13.24 10.24
CA VAL A 6 -1.66 13.16 9.02
C VAL A 6 -2.32 12.29 7.95
N LEU A 7 -2.91 11.16 8.34
CA LEU A 7 -3.66 10.31 7.42
C LEU A 7 -4.90 11.03 6.85
N ALA A 8 -5.67 11.71 7.70
CA ALA A 8 -6.86 12.45 7.29
C ALA A 8 -6.52 13.61 6.34
N LEU A 9 -5.46 14.38 6.65
CA LEU A 9 -4.96 15.44 5.77
C LEU A 9 -4.43 14.87 4.45
N GLY A 10 -3.68 13.78 4.48
CA GLY A 10 -3.17 13.12 3.28
C GLY A 10 -4.28 12.62 2.36
N LEU A 11 -5.35 12.04 2.92
CA LEU A 11 -6.53 11.60 2.16
C LEU A 11 -7.30 12.77 1.55
N ALA A 12 -7.47 13.88 2.29
CA ALA A 12 -8.14 15.08 1.79
C ALA A 12 -7.38 15.74 0.64
N VAL A 13 -6.05 15.83 0.75
CA VAL A 13 -5.18 16.36 -0.32
C VAL A 13 -5.23 15.43 -1.53
N PHE A 14 -5.13 14.12 -1.36
CA PHE A 14 -5.22 13.17 -2.47
C PHE A 14 -6.57 13.26 -3.21
N ALA A 15 -7.68 13.34 -2.47
CA ALA A 15 -9.02 13.47 -3.04
C ALA A 15 -9.20 14.79 -3.85
N ALA A 16 -8.63 15.89 -3.37
CA ALA A 16 -8.66 17.17 -4.09
C ALA A 16 -7.89 17.10 -5.43
N ASN A 17 -6.68 16.53 -5.42
CA ASN A 17 -5.87 16.37 -6.63
C ASN A 17 -6.46 15.33 -7.63
N ALA A 18 -7.16 14.31 -7.13
CA ALA A 18 -7.80 13.31 -7.97
C ALA A 18 -9.01 13.87 -8.74
N GLN A 19 -9.74 14.82 -8.17
CA GLN A 19 -10.91 15.42 -8.82
C GLN A 19 -10.52 16.27 -10.04
N GLU A 20 -9.43 17.03 -9.97
CA GLU A 20 -8.95 17.87 -11.09
C GLU A 20 -8.50 17.03 -12.29
N ALA A 21 -7.82 15.90 -12.07
CA ALA A 21 -7.34 15.03 -13.15
C ALA A 21 -8.47 14.26 -13.88
N VAL A 22 -9.58 13.96 -13.20
CA VAL A 22 -10.71 13.21 -13.79
C VAL A 22 -11.59 14.09 -14.68
N GLY A 23 -11.73 15.39 -14.36
CA GLY A 23 -12.57 16.33 -15.10
C GLY A 23 -12.11 16.56 -16.55
N GLU A 24 -10.80 16.50 -16.80
CA GLU A 24 -10.20 16.72 -18.12
C GLU A 24 -10.04 15.41 -18.93
N ALA A 25 -9.88 14.28 -18.24
CA ALA A 25 -9.69 12.95 -18.84
C ALA A 25 -11.00 12.24 -19.27
N ALA A 26 -12.16 12.74 -18.85
CA ALA A 26 -13.46 12.11 -19.16
C ALA A 26 -13.84 12.20 -20.65
N ALA A 27 -13.29 13.16 -21.40
CA ALA A 27 -13.56 13.33 -22.82
C ALA A 27 -12.80 12.27 -23.66
N GLY A 28 -13.37 11.06 -23.76
CA GLY A 28 -12.86 9.98 -24.62
C GLY A 28 -12.56 8.65 -23.91
N MET A 29 -12.78 8.57 -22.59
CA MET A 29 -12.54 7.34 -21.83
C MET A 29 -13.70 6.35 -21.99
N THR A 30 -13.39 5.13 -22.45
CA THR A 30 -14.39 4.05 -22.47
C THR A 30 -14.61 3.52 -21.05
N MET A 31 -15.80 3.01 -20.78
CA MET A 31 -16.10 2.37 -19.49
C MET A 31 -15.13 1.24 -19.15
N ALA A 32 -14.68 0.49 -20.16
CA ALA A 32 -13.68 -0.57 -19.99
C ALA A 32 -12.33 -0.02 -19.50
N LYS A 33 -11.87 1.11 -20.05
CA LYS A 33 -10.65 1.79 -19.58
C LYS A 33 -10.81 2.34 -18.17
N ALA A 34 -11.94 2.99 -17.87
CA ALA A 34 -12.22 3.53 -16.53
C ALA A 34 -12.22 2.42 -15.45
N VAL A 35 -12.92 1.31 -15.70
CA VAL A 35 -12.95 0.17 -14.78
C VAL A 35 -11.57 -0.48 -14.63
N GLY A 36 -10.81 -0.60 -15.72
CA GLY A 36 -9.48 -1.20 -15.64
C GLY A 36 -8.48 -0.32 -14.88
N LEU A 37 -8.51 1.01 -15.04
CA LEU A 37 -7.69 1.93 -14.25
C LEU A 37 -8.06 1.90 -12.75
N LEU A 38 -9.36 1.81 -12.44
CA LEU A 38 -9.82 1.62 -11.07
C LEU A 38 -9.30 0.29 -10.48
N ALA A 39 -9.35 -0.80 -11.25
CA ALA A 39 -8.84 -2.10 -10.83
C ALA A 39 -7.32 -2.09 -10.56
N VAL A 40 -6.54 -1.36 -11.37
CA VAL A 40 -5.10 -1.13 -11.13
C VAL A 40 -4.89 -0.46 -9.77
N GLY A 41 -5.61 0.65 -9.51
CA GLY A 41 -5.50 1.38 -8.24
C GLY A 41 -5.92 0.54 -7.03
N LEU A 42 -7.00 -0.23 -7.15
CA LEU A 42 -7.48 -1.11 -6.08
C LEU A 42 -6.50 -2.24 -5.77
N THR A 43 -5.85 -2.80 -6.79
CA THR A 43 -4.88 -3.89 -6.60
C THR A 43 -3.75 -3.47 -5.66
N ILE A 44 -3.15 -2.29 -5.90
CA ILE A 44 -2.06 -1.80 -5.06
C ILE A 44 -2.56 -1.32 -3.69
N ALA A 45 -3.74 -0.69 -3.62
CA ALA A 45 -4.31 -0.21 -2.36
C ALA A 45 -4.58 -1.37 -1.38
N ILE A 46 -5.14 -2.47 -1.87
CA ILE A 46 -5.43 -3.66 -1.05
C ILE A 46 -4.12 -4.30 -0.58
N ALA A 47 -3.14 -4.46 -1.47
CA ALA A 47 -1.85 -5.05 -1.13
C ALA A 47 -1.10 -4.22 -0.07
N ALA A 48 -1.03 -2.90 -0.26
CA ALA A 48 -0.39 -1.99 0.69
C ALA A 48 -1.09 -2.01 2.06
N PHE A 49 -2.44 -2.04 2.08
CA PHE A 49 -3.20 -2.13 3.33
C PHE A 49 -2.93 -3.43 4.09
N ALA A 50 -2.99 -4.57 3.39
CA ALA A 50 -2.70 -5.87 3.99
C ALA A 50 -1.24 -5.97 4.49
N GLY A 51 -0.29 -5.47 3.68
CA GLY A 51 1.12 -5.40 4.04
C GLY A 51 1.37 -4.58 5.29
N ALA A 52 0.83 -3.36 5.35
CA ALA A 52 0.96 -2.48 6.51
C ALA A 52 0.41 -3.10 7.79
N LEU A 53 -0.73 -3.80 7.71
CA LEU A 53 -1.33 -4.49 8.86
C LEU A 53 -0.45 -5.66 9.34
N GLY A 54 0.09 -6.45 8.41
CA GLY A 54 1.00 -7.56 8.73
C GLY A 54 2.31 -7.07 9.34
N GLN A 55 2.94 -6.09 8.71
CA GLN A 55 4.21 -5.50 9.16
C GLN A 55 4.08 -4.80 10.50
N GLY A 56 3.01 -4.01 10.71
CA GLY A 56 2.77 -3.34 11.98
C GLY A 56 2.66 -4.33 13.16
N ARG A 57 1.96 -5.45 12.96
CA ARG A 57 1.84 -6.51 13.96
C ARG A 57 3.17 -7.24 14.19
N ALA A 58 3.89 -7.57 13.12
CA ALA A 58 5.18 -8.25 13.20
C ALA A 58 6.22 -7.40 13.95
N VAL A 59 6.28 -6.09 13.66
CA VAL A 59 7.18 -5.15 14.35
C VAL A 59 6.78 -5.00 15.82
N ALA A 60 5.49 -4.84 16.13
CA ALA A 60 5.04 -4.73 17.52
C ALA A 60 5.41 -5.97 18.35
N ALA A 61 5.17 -7.18 17.80
CA ALA A 61 5.57 -8.43 18.46
C ALA A 61 7.10 -8.56 18.59
N GLY A 62 7.85 -8.13 17.57
CA GLY A 62 9.32 -8.10 17.62
C GLY A 62 9.84 -7.19 18.73
N LEU A 63 9.31 -5.97 18.85
CA LEU A 63 9.69 -5.01 19.90
C LEU A 63 9.34 -5.53 21.30
N GLU A 64 8.17 -6.17 21.46
CA GLU A 64 7.79 -6.78 22.73
C GLU A 64 8.72 -7.95 23.10
N GLY A 65 9.14 -8.74 22.11
CA GLY A 65 10.18 -9.74 22.27
C GLY A 65 11.50 -9.14 22.75
N ILE A 66 11.96 -8.04 22.14
CA ILE A 66 13.21 -7.35 22.52
C ILE A 66 13.10 -6.81 23.94
N ALA A 67 11.95 -6.25 24.32
CA ALA A 67 11.72 -5.74 25.67
C ALA A 67 11.80 -6.86 26.74
N ARG A 68 11.32 -8.07 26.43
CA ARG A 68 11.38 -9.22 27.34
C ARG A 68 12.75 -9.89 27.39
N ASN A 69 13.47 -9.92 26.28
CA ASN A 69 14.81 -10.48 26.21
C ASN A 69 15.71 -9.67 25.24
N PRO A 70 16.38 -8.62 25.75
CA PRO A 70 17.24 -7.76 24.93
C PRO A 70 18.45 -8.49 24.32
N GLY A 71 18.84 -9.64 24.86
CA GLY A 71 19.95 -10.45 24.36
C GLY A 71 19.56 -11.43 23.24
N ALA A 72 18.28 -11.57 22.92
CA ALA A 72 17.83 -12.47 21.87
C ALA A 72 18.11 -11.89 20.48
N ALA A 73 18.71 -12.68 19.59
CA ALA A 73 18.98 -12.32 18.21
C ALA A 73 17.69 -12.36 17.35
N MET A 74 16.82 -11.36 17.51
CA MET A 74 15.51 -11.32 16.85
C MET A 74 15.47 -10.48 15.56
N LEU A 75 16.49 -9.66 15.31
CA LEU A 75 16.52 -8.75 14.16
C LEU A 75 16.49 -9.48 12.81
N VAL A 76 17.30 -10.53 12.65
CA VAL A 76 17.39 -11.31 11.40
C VAL A 76 16.07 -12.03 11.07
N PRO A 77 15.48 -12.85 11.96
CA PRO A 77 14.21 -13.51 11.66
C PRO A 77 13.05 -12.52 11.48
N MET A 78 13.06 -11.39 12.21
CA MET A 78 12.07 -10.33 12.03
C MET A 78 12.17 -9.69 10.64
N LEU A 79 13.38 -9.30 10.20
CA LEU A 79 13.59 -8.72 8.87
C LEU A 79 13.24 -9.71 7.74
N LEU A 80 13.57 -11.00 7.90
CA LEU A 80 13.16 -12.04 6.95
C LEU A 80 11.64 -12.13 6.83
N GLY A 81 10.93 -12.13 7.97
CA GLY A 81 9.47 -12.13 7.99
C GLY A 81 8.87 -10.89 7.32
N LEU A 82 9.40 -9.70 7.64
CA LEU A 82 8.98 -8.45 7.00
C LEU A 82 9.25 -8.44 5.50
N ALA A 83 10.39 -8.97 5.06
CA ALA A 83 10.75 -9.06 3.64
C ALA A 83 9.81 -9.98 2.87
N PHE A 84 9.33 -11.08 3.46
CA PHE A 84 8.32 -11.94 2.84
C PHE A 84 6.95 -11.29 2.76
N ILE A 85 6.57 -10.46 3.74
CA ILE A 85 5.34 -9.67 3.64
C ILE A 85 5.49 -8.63 2.52
N GLU A 86 6.62 -7.94 2.48
CA GLU A 86 6.89 -6.90 1.48
C GLU A 86 7.00 -7.47 0.06
N SER A 87 7.51 -8.69 -0.12
CA SER A 87 7.61 -9.29 -1.45
C SER A 87 6.23 -9.50 -2.10
N LEU A 88 5.19 -9.80 -1.31
CA LEU A 88 3.81 -9.87 -1.79
C LEU A 88 3.30 -8.49 -2.25
N VAL A 89 3.65 -7.43 -1.51
CA VAL A 89 3.30 -6.05 -1.87
C VAL A 89 3.99 -5.64 -3.17
N ILE A 90 5.28 -5.97 -3.31
CA ILE A 90 6.05 -5.70 -4.53
C ILE A 90 5.52 -6.50 -5.73
N TYR A 91 5.09 -7.76 -5.55
CA TYR A 91 4.45 -8.50 -6.63
C TYR A 91 3.13 -7.87 -7.06
N ALA A 92 2.32 -7.37 -6.13
CA ALA A 92 1.11 -6.62 -6.46
C ALA A 92 1.44 -5.31 -7.20
N LEU A 93 2.51 -4.61 -6.82
CA LEU A 93 3.00 -3.41 -7.50
C LEU A 93 3.42 -3.71 -8.96
N VAL A 94 4.19 -4.77 -9.16
CA VAL A 94 4.62 -5.21 -10.50
C VAL A 94 3.40 -5.53 -11.37
N ILE A 95 2.43 -6.29 -10.84
CA ILE A 95 1.19 -6.61 -11.56
C ILE A 95 0.40 -5.33 -11.87
N ALA A 96 0.29 -4.40 -10.92
CA ALA A 96 -0.39 -3.13 -11.14
C ALA A 96 0.25 -2.31 -12.27
N PHE A 97 1.58 -2.21 -12.33
CA PHE A 97 2.28 -1.57 -13.45
C PHE A 97 2.07 -2.30 -14.79
N MET A 98 2.11 -3.64 -14.78
CA MET A 98 1.86 -4.44 -15.98
C MET A 98 0.43 -4.32 -16.51
N LEU A 99 -0.54 -4.10 -15.63
CA LEU A 99 -1.93 -3.84 -15.98
C LEU A 99 -2.13 -2.40 -16.44
N PHE A 100 -1.51 -1.43 -15.74
CA PHE A 100 -1.52 -0.03 -16.14
C PHE A 100 -1.00 0.15 -17.55
N GLY A 101 0.15 -0.46 -17.90
CA GLY A 101 0.71 -0.39 -19.25
C GLY A 101 -0.16 -1.03 -20.36
N LYS A 102 -1.19 -1.81 -20.01
CA LYS A 102 -2.15 -2.38 -20.98
C LYS A 102 -3.45 -1.58 -21.10
N VAL A 103 -3.87 -0.92 -20.01
CA VAL A 103 -5.19 -0.27 -19.91
C VAL A 103 -5.09 1.27 -20.02
N GLY A 104 -3.94 1.83 -19.66
CA GLY A 104 -3.63 3.26 -19.71
C GLY A 104 -3.68 3.90 -21.09
#